data_AF-A0A7W9EP70-F1
#
_entry.id   AF-A0A7W9EP70-F1
#
_cell.length_a   1.000
_cell.length_b   1.000
_cell.length_c   1.000
_cell.angle_alpha   90.00
_cell.angle_beta   90.00
_cell.angle_gamma   90.00
#
_symmetry.space_group_name_H-M   'P 1'
#
loop_
_entity.id
_entity.type
_entity.pdbx_description
1 polymer ?
#
loop_
_entity_poly.entity_id
_entity_poly.type
_entity_poly.pdbx_seq_one_letter_code
_entity_poly.pdbx_strand_id
1 'polypeptide(L)'
;MKPHLILLSLLFAGGAGVALAGCGQSDFARMVEAECAQDGDPGKDCSCIASQLDDGLPDRVKVAFPALRWPMKPAPQDREAVNNQLLRAAGVDPADRQAVESIRQEFKDSYYPLRNAVRAACGGSV
;
A
#
# COMPACT_ATOMS: atom_id res chain seq x y z
N MET A 1 -55.90 28.77 0.49
CA MET A 1 -55.73 27.61 -0.41
C MET A 1 -54.49 27.81 -1.29
N LYS A 2 -53.40 27.11 -0.98
CA LYS A 2 -52.31 26.65 -1.89
C LYS A 2 -51.12 26.17 -1.04
N PRO A 3 -50.76 24.88 -1.05
CA PRO A 3 -49.47 24.42 -0.58
C PRO A 3 -48.52 24.33 -1.79
N HIS A 4 -47.32 24.89 -1.69
CA HIS A 4 -46.28 24.66 -2.69
C HIS A 4 -44.96 24.28 -2.04
N LEU A 5 -44.58 23.04 -2.36
CA LEU A 5 -43.25 22.58 -2.72
C LEU A 5 -42.22 22.41 -1.59
N ILE A 6 -42.18 21.16 -1.15
CA ILE A 6 -40.98 20.42 -0.71
C ILE A 6 -39.82 20.72 -1.66
N LEU A 7 -38.70 21.18 -1.11
CA LEU A 7 -37.40 21.02 -1.75
C LEU A 7 -36.40 20.53 -0.69
N LEU A 8 -36.20 19.21 -0.67
CA LEU A 8 -35.01 18.59 -0.07
C LEU A 8 -33.79 19.13 -0.82
N SER A 9 -32.96 19.92 -0.17
CA SER A 9 -31.60 20.19 -0.62
C SER A 9 -30.64 19.53 0.34
N LEU A 10 -30.38 18.24 0.06
CA LEU A 10 -29.22 17.50 0.51
C LEU A 10 -27.97 18.16 -0.08
N LEU A 11 -27.43 19.17 0.60
CA LEU A 11 -26.03 19.52 0.47
C LEU A 11 -25.26 18.54 1.35
N PHE A 12 -25.02 17.35 0.82
CA PHE A 12 -23.91 16.54 1.29
C PHE A 12 -22.66 17.39 1.10
N ALA A 13 -22.15 17.88 2.22
CA ALA A 13 -20.83 18.45 2.32
C ALA A 13 -19.87 17.45 1.67
N GLY A 14 -19.40 17.79 0.46
CA GLY A 14 -18.22 17.21 -0.15
C GLY A 14 -17.02 17.61 0.69
N GLY A 15 -16.91 16.99 1.87
CA GLY A 15 -15.68 16.88 2.60
C GLY A 15 -14.79 15.93 1.85
N ALA A 16 -14.31 16.36 0.67
CA ALA A 16 -13.01 15.92 0.21
C ALA A 16 -12.05 16.50 1.24
N GLY A 17 -11.86 15.74 2.33
CA GLY A 17 -10.78 15.95 3.25
C GLY A 17 -9.52 15.90 2.41
N VAL A 18 -9.04 17.07 2.01
CA VAL A 18 -7.63 17.27 1.75
C VAL A 18 -6.99 17.00 3.11
N ALA A 19 -6.69 15.73 3.34
CA ALA A 19 -5.83 15.35 4.44
C ALA A 19 -4.57 16.19 4.25
N LEU A 20 -4.39 17.15 5.16
CA LEU A 20 -3.13 17.79 5.40
C LEU A 20 -2.14 16.66 5.73
N ALA A 21 -1.52 16.07 4.71
CA ALA A 21 -0.38 15.19 4.85
C ALA A 21 0.81 16.07 5.24
N GLY A 22 0.83 16.45 6.52
CA GLY A 22 1.96 17.07 7.15
C GLY A 22 3.17 16.13 7.08
N CYS A 23 4.28 16.67 6.59
CA CYS A 23 5.66 16.29 6.86
C CYS A 23 5.94 14.83 7.26
N GLY A 24 6.43 14.05 6.28
CA GLY A 24 7.13 12.79 6.54
C GLY A 24 6.48 11.63 5.81
N GLN A 25 6.71 11.53 4.51
CA GLN A 25 6.44 10.31 3.76
C GLN A 25 7.13 9.14 4.48
N SER A 26 6.37 8.06 4.78
CA SER A 26 6.93 6.90 5.49
C SER A 26 8.06 6.26 4.69
N ASP A 27 8.96 5.56 5.37
CA ASP A 27 10.04 4.81 4.69
C ASP A 27 9.47 3.80 3.69
N PHE A 28 8.29 3.22 3.99
CA PHE A 28 7.57 2.34 3.08
C PHE A 28 7.10 3.08 1.82
N ALA A 29 6.43 4.22 1.97
CA ALA A 29 5.97 5.02 0.83
C ALA A 29 7.16 5.48 -0.04
N ARG A 30 8.27 5.91 0.57
CA ARG A 30 9.50 6.29 -0.16
C ARG A 30 10.06 5.14 -0.97
N MET A 31 10.07 3.94 -0.39
CA MET A 31 10.57 2.73 -1.04
C MET A 31 9.69 2.33 -2.23
N VAL A 32 8.37 2.33 -2.06
CA VAL A 32 7.40 2.02 -3.12
C VAL A 32 7.48 3.04 -4.25
N GLU A 33 7.59 4.33 -3.94
CA GLU A 33 7.71 5.37 -4.95
C GLU A 33 8.99 5.21 -5.78
N ALA A 34 10.12 4.91 -5.12
CA ALA A 34 11.40 4.68 -5.80
C ALA A 34 11.40 3.42 -6.70
N GLU A 35 10.73 2.36 -6.30
CA GLU A 35 10.56 1.15 -7.13
C GLU A 35 9.62 1.44 -8.30
N CYS A 36 8.50 2.11 -8.04
CA CYS A 36 7.57 2.53 -9.07
C CYS A 36 8.26 3.41 -10.11
N ALA A 37 9.07 4.40 -9.72
CA ALA A 37 9.77 5.25 -10.67
C ALA A 37 10.73 4.47 -11.60
N GLN A 38 11.24 3.31 -11.17
CA GLN A 38 12.15 2.49 -11.97
C GLN A 38 11.47 1.72 -13.11
N ASP A 39 10.19 1.33 -12.99
CA ASP A 39 9.56 0.57 -14.09
C ASP A 39 9.28 1.41 -15.34
N GLY A 40 9.39 2.75 -15.27
CA GLY A 40 9.35 3.63 -16.43
C GLY A 40 8.01 3.69 -17.19
N ASP A 41 6.91 3.22 -16.59
CA ASP A 41 5.57 3.33 -17.16
C ASP A 41 5.08 4.79 -17.09
N PRO A 42 4.87 5.49 -18.22
CA PRO A 42 4.50 6.90 -18.23
C PRO A 42 3.05 7.16 -17.78
N GLY A 43 2.22 6.12 -17.63
CA GLY A 43 0.81 6.23 -17.27
C GLY A 43 0.50 6.11 -15.78
N LYS A 44 1.52 6.07 -14.90
CA LYS A 44 1.33 5.84 -13.46
C LYS A 44 1.78 7.02 -12.61
N ASP A 45 1.01 7.30 -11.56
CA ASP A 45 1.36 8.25 -10.52
C ASP A 45 1.99 7.49 -9.35
N CYS A 46 3.33 7.49 -9.29
CA CYS A 46 4.07 6.77 -8.24
C CYS A 46 3.87 7.33 -6.84
N SER A 47 3.60 8.63 -6.71
CA SER A 47 3.26 9.25 -5.42
C SER A 47 1.88 8.78 -4.96
N CYS A 48 0.90 8.70 -5.87
CA CYS A 48 -0.43 8.16 -5.59
C CYS A 48 -0.38 6.68 -5.19
N ILE A 49 0.37 5.86 -5.95
CA ILE A 49 0.55 4.43 -5.65
C ILE A 49 1.18 4.25 -4.27
N ALA A 50 2.25 4.97 -3.97
CA ALA A 50 2.95 4.90 -2.70
C ALA A 50 2.05 5.30 -1.51
N SER A 51 1.33 6.41 -1.63
CA SER A 51 0.41 6.87 -0.58
C SER A 51 -0.71 5.85 -0.34
N GLN A 52 -1.39 5.38 -1.38
CA GLN A 52 -2.53 4.48 -1.21
C GLN A 52 -2.11 3.11 -0.65
N LEU A 53 -0.93 2.61 -1.03
CA LEU A 53 -0.39 1.39 -0.43
C LEU A 53 0.03 1.61 1.03
N ASP A 54 0.59 2.77 1.38
CA ASP A 54 1.00 3.07 2.76
C ASP A 54 -0.19 3.22 3.70
N ASP A 55 -1.25 3.86 3.22
CA ASP A 55 -2.50 4.06 3.95
C ASP A 55 -3.31 2.75 4.07
N GLY A 56 -3.25 1.89 3.04
CA GLY A 56 -4.10 0.71 2.93
C GLY A 56 -3.51 -0.60 3.48
N LEU A 57 -2.19 -0.68 3.68
CA LEU A 57 -1.53 -1.90 4.15
C LEU A 57 -1.28 -1.89 5.67
N PRO A 58 -1.47 -3.04 6.36
CA PRO A 58 -1.10 -3.17 7.77
C PRO A 58 0.39 -2.92 8.01
N ASP A 59 0.76 -2.30 9.13
CA ASP A 59 2.16 -1.93 9.43
C ASP A 59 3.13 -3.12 9.39
N ARG A 60 2.73 -4.28 9.93
CA ARG A 60 3.54 -5.51 9.86
C ARG A 60 3.74 -5.98 8.42
N VAL A 61 2.74 -5.80 7.56
CA VAL A 61 2.82 -6.14 6.14
C VAL A 61 3.73 -5.14 5.42
N LYS A 62 3.67 -3.85 5.75
CA LYS A 62 4.57 -2.82 5.19
C LYS A 62 6.04 -3.10 5.50
N VAL A 63 6.34 -3.48 6.74
CA VAL A 63 7.70 -3.87 7.16
C VAL A 63 8.18 -5.13 6.44
N ALA A 64 7.32 -6.15 6.33
CA ALA A 64 7.65 -7.39 5.62
C ALA A 64 7.53 -7.27 4.09
N PHE A 65 7.03 -6.16 3.56
CA PHE A 65 6.63 -6.03 2.16
C PHE A 65 7.75 -6.41 1.17
N PRO A 66 9.02 -6.01 1.36
CA PRO A 66 10.09 -6.38 0.44
C PRO A 66 10.42 -7.88 0.48
N ALA A 67 10.15 -8.56 1.60
CA ALA A 67 10.27 -10.02 1.72
C ALA A 67 9.08 -10.76 1.11
N LEU A 68 7.92 -10.11 0.97
CA LEU A 68 6.67 -10.69 0.46
C LEU A 68 6.42 -10.37 -1.03
N ARG A 69 6.95 -9.25 -1.52
CA ARG A 69 6.80 -8.76 -2.90
C ARG A 69 8.18 -8.42 -3.51
N TRP A 70 8.74 -9.40 -4.20
CA TRP A 70 9.93 -9.26 -5.06
C TRP A 70 9.62 -8.36 -6.28
N PRO A 71 10.53 -7.52 -6.83
CA PRO A 71 12.00 -7.56 -6.74
C PRO A 71 12.66 -6.28 -6.17
N MET A 72 12.55 -6.00 -4.88
CA MET A 72 13.33 -4.92 -4.26
C MET A 72 14.77 -5.41 -3.96
N LYS A 73 15.55 -5.61 -5.03
CA LYS A 73 16.91 -6.20 -5.21
C LYS A 73 17.90 -6.24 -4.01
N PRO A 74 17.98 -7.35 -3.27
CA PRO A 74 19.28 -7.88 -2.83
C PRO A 74 19.86 -8.87 -3.84
N ALA A 75 21.20 -8.97 -3.86
CA ALA A 75 21.89 -9.97 -4.66
C ALA A 75 21.38 -11.38 -4.26
N PRO A 76 21.27 -12.34 -5.20
CA PRO A 76 20.69 -13.66 -4.94
C PRO A 76 21.18 -14.34 -3.65
N GLN A 77 22.47 -14.18 -3.33
CA GLN A 77 23.12 -14.72 -2.14
C GLN A 77 22.68 -14.06 -0.82
N ASP A 78 22.21 -12.82 -0.86
CA ASP A 78 21.83 -12.04 0.34
C ASP A 78 20.31 -12.06 0.58
N ARG A 79 19.53 -12.58 -0.39
CA ARG A 79 18.06 -12.58 -0.35
C ARG A 79 17.52 -13.25 0.89
N GLU A 80 18.07 -14.40 1.27
CA GLU A 80 17.61 -15.13 2.44
C GLU A 80 17.88 -14.35 3.73
N ALA A 81 19.07 -13.78 3.87
CA ALA A 81 19.44 -12.99 5.04
C ALA A 81 18.56 -11.73 5.18
N VAL A 82 18.36 -11.00 4.08
CA VAL A 82 17.52 -9.80 4.04
C VAL A 82 16.04 -10.15 4.29
N ASN A 83 15.52 -11.20 3.67
CA ASN A 83 14.14 -11.66 3.91
C ASN A 83 13.93 -12.05 5.37
N ASN A 84 14.86 -12.82 5.95
CA ASN A 84 14.79 -13.25 7.33
C ASN A 84 14.89 -12.05 8.29
N GLN A 85 15.70 -11.05 7.98
CA GLN A 85 15.77 -9.82 8.76
C GLN A 85 14.45 -9.04 8.71
N LEU A 86 13.84 -8.88 7.53
CA LEU A 86 12.58 -8.16 7.37
C LEU A 86 11.40 -8.89 8.03
N LEU A 87 11.36 -10.23 7.94
CA LEU A 87 10.38 -11.04 8.65
C LEU A 87 10.52 -10.85 10.17
N ARG A 88 11.74 -10.90 10.71
CA ARG A 88 11.98 -10.63 12.14
C ARG A 88 11.58 -9.22 12.54
N ALA A 89 11.86 -8.22 11.70
CA ALA A 89 11.45 -6.84 11.94
C ALA A 89 9.92 -6.67 11.96
N ALA A 90 9.20 -7.50 11.21
CA ALA A 90 7.74 -7.60 11.24
C ALA A 90 7.20 -8.49 12.39
N GLY A 91 8.06 -8.95 13.31
CA GLY A 91 7.70 -9.83 14.42
C GLY A 91 7.45 -11.28 14.02
N VAL A 92 7.92 -11.71 12.86
CA VAL A 92 7.76 -13.08 12.33
C VAL A 92 9.07 -13.84 12.48
N ASP A 93 9.04 -15.00 13.17
CA ASP A 93 10.18 -15.91 13.19
C ASP A 93 10.29 -16.62 11.82
N PRO A 94 11.41 -16.45 11.08
CA PRO A 94 11.59 -17.13 9.79
C PRO A 94 11.69 -18.65 9.90
N ALA A 95 12.02 -19.18 11.09
CA ALA A 95 12.06 -20.62 11.34
C ALA A 95 10.66 -21.21 11.61
N ASP A 96 9.69 -20.38 12.00
CA ASP A 96 8.31 -20.78 12.22
C ASP A 96 7.52 -20.73 10.91
N ARG A 97 7.31 -21.92 10.32
CA ARG A 97 6.56 -22.06 9.08
C ARG A 97 5.13 -21.54 9.16
N GLN A 98 4.48 -21.65 10.33
CA GLN A 98 3.11 -21.19 10.50
C GLN A 98 3.04 -19.67 10.57
N ALA A 99 3.99 -19.04 11.27
CA ALA A 99 4.09 -17.58 11.33
C ALA A 99 4.39 -16.97 9.94
N VAL A 100 5.29 -17.60 9.17
CA VAL A 100 5.60 -17.19 7.79
C VAL A 100 4.38 -17.32 6.87
N GLU A 101 3.62 -18.41 6.97
CA GLU A 101 2.42 -18.55 6.14
C GLU A 101 1.32 -17.56 6.54
N SER A 102 1.20 -17.26 7.84
CA SER A 102 0.24 -16.29 8.35
C SER A 102 0.49 -14.89 7.76
N ILE A 103 1.73 -14.38 7.78
CA ILE A 103 2.02 -13.06 7.21
C ILE A 103 1.87 -13.04 5.68
N ARG A 104 2.16 -14.15 5.00
CA ARG A 104 1.91 -14.29 3.55
C ARG A 104 0.42 -14.22 3.25
N GLN A 105 -0.40 -14.88 4.04
CA GLN A 105 -1.84 -14.87 3.87
C GLN A 105 -2.40 -13.47 4.11
N GLU A 106 -1.99 -12.81 5.19
CA GLU A 106 -2.39 -11.42 5.48
C GLU A 106 -1.97 -10.45 4.36
N PHE A 107 -0.78 -10.62 3.81
CA PHE A 107 -0.35 -9.85 2.64
C PHE A 107 -1.28 -10.07 1.45
N LYS A 108 -1.62 -11.33 1.10
CA LYS A 108 -2.52 -11.61 -0.02
C LYS A 108 -3.89 -10.97 0.19
N ASP A 109 -4.41 -11.10 1.41
CA ASP A 109 -5.75 -10.63 1.77
C ASP A 109 -5.84 -9.10 1.80
N SER A 110 -4.74 -8.42 2.14
CA SER A 110 -4.68 -6.95 2.19
C SER A 110 -4.29 -6.33 0.84
N TYR A 111 -3.25 -6.87 0.21
CA TYR A 111 -2.63 -6.28 -0.98
C TYR A 111 -3.46 -6.49 -2.24
N TYR A 112 -3.94 -7.71 -2.52
CA TYR A 112 -4.58 -7.98 -3.81
C TYR A 112 -5.89 -7.24 -4.03
N PRO A 113 -6.77 -7.07 -3.03
CA PRO A 113 -7.95 -6.22 -3.19
C PRO A 113 -7.58 -4.76 -3.43
N LEU A 114 -6.60 -4.25 -2.67
CA LEU A 114 -6.12 -2.87 -2.75
C LEU A 114 -5.48 -2.56 -4.12
N ARG A 115 -4.70 -3.50 -4.65
CA ARG A 115 -3.96 -3.38 -5.90
C ARG A 115 -4.83 -2.93 -7.08
N ASN A 116 -6.04 -3.49 -7.21
CA ASN A 116 -6.94 -3.16 -8.31
C ASN A 116 -7.52 -1.75 -8.15
N ALA A 117 -7.82 -1.33 -6.90
CA ALA A 117 -8.27 0.02 -6.60
C ALA A 117 -7.16 1.05 -6.89
N VAL A 118 -5.93 0.76 -6.45
CA VAL A 118 -4.75 1.58 -6.71
C VAL A 118 -4.50 1.71 -8.21
N ARG A 119 -4.56 0.61 -8.96
CA ARG A 119 -4.41 0.64 -10.42
C ARG A 119 -5.46 1.51 -11.10
N ALA A 120 -6.73 1.42 -10.66
CA ALA A 120 -7.81 2.21 -11.23
C ALA A 120 -7.67 3.71 -10.90
N ALA A 121 -7.17 4.05 -9.71
CA ALA A 121 -7.05 5.42 -9.23
C ALA A 121 -5.76 6.12 -9.70
N CYS A 122 -4.63 5.41 -9.70
CA CYS A 122 -3.29 5.96 -9.91
C CYS A 122 -2.67 5.55 -11.25
N GLY A 123 -3.30 4.67 -12.02
CA GLY A 123 -2.75 4.12 -13.26
C GLY A 123 -1.65 3.08 -13.05
N GLY A 124 -1.06 2.62 -14.16
CA GLY A 124 0.03 1.63 -14.17
C GLY A 124 -0.37 0.17 -14.03
N SER A 125 0.63 -0.71 -14.08
CA SER A 125 0.52 -2.11 -13.65
C SER A 125 1.19 -2.28 -12.28
N VAL A 126 0.43 -2.76 -11.29
CA VAL A 126 0.87 -3.00 -9.90
C VAL A 126 1.00 -4.50 -9.63
#